data_AF-A0A2V7WBK4-F1
#
_entry.id   AF-A0A2V7WBK4-F1
#
_cell.length_a   1.000
_cell.length_b   1.000
_cell.length_c   1.000
_cell.angle_alpha   90.00
_cell.angle_beta   90.00
_cell.angle_gamma   90.00
#
_symmetry.space_group_name_H-M   'P 1'
#
loop_
_entity.id
_entity.type
_entity.pdbx_description
1 polymer ?
#
loop_
_entity_poly.entity_id
_entity_poly.type
_entity_poly.pdbx_seq_one_letter_code
_entity_poly.pdbx_strand_id
1 'polypeptide(L)'
;MLIVNAARGLVNFLSAPQYLVTVALVLLIVAINVRAIWTKRGGVVLGIGGVLFFALSYLDPNFNKVATLPDNVPIVGMIFLVGFFFWWAMHNAYENDRRIAEGRPTIEGEDSAQKVFSWPDLVYVELICLVVVMAVMI
;
A
#
# COMPACT_ATOMS: atom_id res chain seq x y z
N MET A 1 -12.57 9.31 -32.65
CA MET A 1 -11.66 8.15 -32.79
C MET A 1 -10.18 8.52 -32.65
N LEU A 2 -9.70 9.62 -33.24
CA LEU A 2 -8.27 10.01 -33.19
C LEU A 2 -7.73 10.20 -31.77
N ILE A 3 -8.47 10.92 -30.91
CA ILE A 3 -8.08 11.18 -29.51
C ILE A 3 -8.03 9.90 -28.67
N VAL A 4 -9.02 9.01 -28.84
CA VAL A 4 -9.07 7.72 -28.13
C VAL A 4 -7.91 6.81 -28.55
N ASN A 5 -7.59 6.77 -29.84
CA ASN A 5 -6.47 6.00 -30.35
C ASN A 5 -5.11 6.58 -29.91
N ALA A 6 -4.99 7.91 -29.86
CA ALA A 6 -3.80 8.59 -29.33
C ALA A 6 -3.62 8.33 -27.83
N ALA A 7 -4.69 8.42 -27.04
CA ALA A 7 -4.67 8.10 -25.61
C ALA A 7 -4.30 6.64 -25.36
N ARG A 8 -4.88 5.70 -26.12
CA ARG A 8 -4.53 4.28 -26.05
C ARG A 8 -3.06 4.03 -26.44
N GLY A 9 -2.57 4.71 -27.48
CA GLY A 9 -1.17 4.64 -27.90
C GLY A 9 -0.21 5.13 -26.82
N LEU A 10 -0.54 6.23 -26.15
CA LEU A 10 0.23 6.76 -25.03
C LEU A 10 0.25 5.80 -23.84
N VAL A 11 -0.91 5.26 -23.47
CA VAL A 11 -1.01 4.27 -22.39
C VAL A 11 -0.17 3.05 -22.72
N ASN A 12 -0.31 2.48 -23.92
CA ASN A 12 0.46 1.31 -24.33
C ASN A 12 1.98 1.57 -24.34
N PHE A 13 2.41 2.77 -24.74
CA PHE A 13 3.81 3.17 -24.69
C PHE A 13 4.32 3.25 -23.24
N LEU A 14 3.59 3.91 -22.35
CA LEU A 14 3.96 4.03 -20.93
C LEU A 14 3.89 2.69 -20.19
N SER A 15 2.96 1.82 -20.58
CA SER A 15 2.78 0.48 -20.01
C SER A 15 3.78 -0.54 -20.52
N ALA A 16 4.61 -0.20 -21.53
CA ALA A 16 5.65 -1.12 -21.97
C ALA A 16 6.68 -1.33 -20.84
N PRO A 17 7.08 -2.58 -20.53
CA PRO A 17 7.84 -2.90 -19.31
C PRO A 17 9.10 -2.07 -19.11
N GLN A 18 9.86 -1.84 -20.19
CA GLN A 18 11.10 -1.08 -20.16
C GLN A 18 10.91 0.39 -19.74
N TYR A 19 9.77 1.00 -20.04
CA TYR A 19 9.48 2.38 -19.64
C TYR A 19 8.77 2.41 -18.30
N LEU A 20 7.80 1.53 -18.09
CA LEU A 20 7.01 1.47 -16.87
C LEU A 20 7.89 1.28 -15.63
N VAL A 21 8.81 0.31 -15.67
CA VAL A 21 9.66 -0.01 -14.52
C VAL A 21 10.61 1.14 -14.20
N THR A 22 11.25 1.73 -15.21
CA THR A 22 12.16 2.85 -15.02
C THR A 22 11.43 4.08 -14.50
N VAL A 23 10.28 4.43 -15.08
CA VAL A 23 9.46 5.55 -14.62
C VAL A 23 8.95 5.32 -13.20
N ALA A 24 8.48 4.11 -12.88
CA ALA A 24 8.03 3.77 -11.54
C ALA A 24 9.15 3.90 -10.50
N LEU A 25 10.37 3.47 -10.81
CA LEU A 25 11.52 3.62 -9.92
C LEU A 25 11.87 5.09 -9.69
N VAL A 26 11.92 5.90 -10.75
CA VAL A 26 12.18 7.34 -10.64
C VAL A 26 11.10 8.01 -9.80
N LEU A 27 9.82 7.70 -10.06
CA LEU A 27 8.70 8.21 -9.29
C LEU A 27 8.77 7.79 -7.83
N LEU A 28 9.20 6.56 -7.53
CA LEU A 28 9.39 6.09 -6.16
C LEU A 28 10.48 6.89 -5.44
N ILE A 29 11.64 7.09 -6.06
CA ILE A 29 12.73 7.89 -5.48
C ILE A 29 12.27 9.32 -5.21
N VAL A 30 11.56 9.93 -6.16
CA VAL A 30 10.99 11.27 -5.98
C VAL A 30 9.97 11.25 -4.85
N ALA A 31 9.04 10.30 -4.85
CA ALA A 31 7.98 10.20 -3.85
C ALA A 31 8.54 10.06 -2.43
N ILE A 32 9.58 9.25 -2.23
CA ILE A 32 10.26 9.08 -0.92
C ILE A 32 10.72 10.41 -0.34
N ASN A 33 11.05 11.40 -1.18
CA ASN A 33 11.50 12.73 -0.73
C ASN A 33 10.36 13.75 -0.57
N VAL A 34 9.12 13.41 -0.95
CA VAL A 34 7.97 14.32 -0.92
C VAL A 34 7.12 14.05 0.32
N ARG A 35 7.42 14.78 1.41
CA ARG A 35 6.74 14.65 2.72
C ARG A 35 5.21 14.69 2.65
N ALA A 36 4.63 15.49 1.75
CA ALA A 36 3.18 15.69 1.67
C ALA A 36 2.40 14.37 1.46
N ILE A 37 2.99 13.43 0.70
CA ILE A 37 2.41 12.13 0.37
C ILE A 37 2.31 11.24 1.63
N TRP A 38 3.30 11.31 2.50
CA TRP A 38 3.44 10.47 3.69
C TRP A 38 2.77 11.05 4.94
N THR A 39 2.00 12.14 4.80
CA THR A 39 1.16 12.65 5.89
C THR A 39 -0.14 11.85 5.99
N LYS A 40 -0.84 11.91 7.14
CA LYS A 40 -2.18 11.30 7.30
C LYS A 40 -3.16 11.73 6.20
N ARG A 41 -3.14 13.03 5.84
CA ARG A 41 -3.95 13.56 4.73
C ARG A 41 -3.51 12.97 3.39
N GLY A 42 -2.21 12.90 3.13
CA GLY A 42 -1.65 12.26 1.94
C GLY A 42 -2.04 10.80 1.81
N GLY A 43 -1.99 10.04 2.91
CA GLY A 43 -2.44 8.65 2.97
C GLY A 43 -3.92 8.47 2.65
N VAL A 44 -4.79 9.34 3.18
CA VAL A 44 -6.22 9.32 2.83
C VAL A 44 -6.43 9.63 1.35
N VAL A 45 -5.73 10.62 0.79
CA VAL A 45 -5.82 10.96 -0.63
C VAL A 45 -5.33 9.81 -1.51
N LEU A 46 -4.20 9.18 -1.16
CA LEU A 46 -3.69 8.00 -1.85
C LEU A 46 -4.64 6.81 -1.76
N GLY A 47 -5.20 6.55 -0.58
CA GLY A 47 -6.13 5.45 -0.35
C GLY A 47 -7.42 5.63 -1.15
N ILE A 48 -8.05 6.80 -1.06
CA ILE A 48 -9.25 7.13 -1.87
C ILE A 48 -8.91 7.07 -3.36
N GLY A 49 -7.77 7.63 -3.78
CA GLY A 49 -7.30 7.59 -5.16
C GLY A 49 -7.12 6.15 -5.67
N GLY A 50 -6.53 5.27 -4.86
CA GLY A 50 -6.37 3.84 -5.19
C GLY A 50 -7.70 3.12 -5.30
N VAL A 51 -8.62 3.35 -4.36
CA VAL A 51 -9.98 2.78 -4.40
C VAL A 51 -10.73 3.26 -5.64
N LEU A 52 -10.71 4.57 -5.93
CA LEU A 52 -11.33 5.14 -7.13
C LEU A 52 -10.71 4.59 -8.40
N PHE A 53 -9.38 4.46 -8.46
CA PHE A 53 -8.68 3.89 -9.61
C PHE A 53 -9.13 2.46 -9.91
N PHE A 54 -9.18 1.59 -8.89
CA PHE A 54 -9.68 0.23 -9.06
C PHE A 54 -11.18 0.20 -9.38
N ALA A 55 -12.00 0.99 -8.69
CA ALA A 55 -13.45 1.06 -8.94
C ALA A 55 -13.76 1.48 -10.38
N LEU A 56 -13.04 2.49 -10.92
CA LEU A 56 -13.15 2.90 -12.31
C LEU A 56 -12.62 1.82 -13.27
N SER A 57 -11.55 1.12 -12.89
CA SER A 57 -11.00 0.01 -13.70
C SER A 57 -11.98 -1.16 -13.82
N TYR A 58 -12.78 -1.45 -12.78
CA TYR A 58 -13.83 -2.48 -12.83
C TYR A 58 -14.99 -2.15 -13.78
N LEU A 59 -15.10 -0.91 -14.27
CA LEU A 59 -16.06 -0.54 -15.32
C LEU A 59 -15.63 -1.05 -16.70
N ASP A 60 -14.36 -1.39 -16.92
CA ASP A 60 -13.91 -2.01 -18.15
C ASP A 60 -14.24 -3.52 -18.14
N PRO A 61 -14.98 -4.03 -19.14
CA PRO A 61 -15.38 -5.44 -19.17
C PRO A 61 -14.21 -6.43 -19.26
N ASN A 62 -13.05 -6.05 -19.83
CA ASN A 62 -11.91 -6.95 -19.91
C ASN A 62 -11.18 -7.02 -18.57
N PHE A 63 -10.97 -5.88 -17.92
CA PHE A 63 -10.39 -5.84 -16.59
C PHE A 63 -11.28 -6.56 -15.58
N ASN A 64 -12.59 -6.32 -15.60
CA ASN A 64 -13.55 -6.97 -14.70
C ASN A 64 -13.45 -8.49 -14.77
N LYS A 65 -13.51 -9.06 -15.99
CA LYS A 65 -13.41 -10.52 -16.21
C LYS A 65 -12.16 -11.16 -15.60
N VAL A 66 -11.03 -10.45 -15.65
CA VAL A 66 -9.77 -10.95 -15.10
C VAL A 66 -9.71 -10.71 -13.59
N ALA A 67 -10.05 -9.51 -13.13
CA ALA A 67 -9.94 -9.12 -11.73
C ALA A 67 -10.95 -9.80 -10.80
N THR A 68 -12.06 -10.34 -11.32
CA THR A 68 -13.04 -11.12 -10.54
C THR A 68 -12.72 -12.62 -10.50
N LEU A 69 -11.62 -13.08 -11.10
CA LEU A 69 -11.19 -14.46 -10.94
C LEU A 69 -10.92 -14.76 -9.45
N PRO A 70 -11.24 -15.98 -8.95
CA PRO A 70 -11.19 -16.27 -7.51
C PRO A 70 -9.83 -16.04 -6.85
N ASP A 71 -8.74 -16.25 -7.58
CA ASP A 71 -7.36 -16.00 -7.15
C ASP A 71 -6.95 -14.53 -7.24
N ASN A 72 -7.56 -13.77 -8.16
CA ASN A 72 -7.26 -12.35 -8.36
C ASN A 72 -7.94 -11.43 -7.33
N VAL A 73 -9.08 -11.83 -6.76
CA VAL A 73 -9.74 -11.06 -5.70
C VAL A 73 -8.83 -10.88 -4.47
N PRO A 74 -8.21 -11.94 -3.91
CA PRO A 74 -7.17 -11.81 -2.89
C PRO A 74 -5.98 -10.97 -3.33
N ILE A 75 -5.54 -11.06 -4.59
CA ILE A 75 -4.41 -10.28 -5.12
C ILE A 75 -4.70 -8.78 -5.08
N VAL A 76 -5.91 -8.36 -5.47
CA VAL A 76 -6.31 -6.95 -5.36
C VAL A 76 -6.24 -6.49 -3.90
N GLY A 77 -6.73 -7.31 -2.96
CA GLY A 77 -6.61 -7.05 -1.52
C GLY A 77 -5.15 -6.90 -1.07
N MET A 78 -4.26 -7.79 -1.50
CA MET A 78 -2.83 -7.71 -1.18
C MET A 78 -2.18 -6.44 -1.73
N ILE A 79 -2.56 -5.96 -2.91
CA ILE A 79 -2.05 -4.69 -3.45
C ILE A 79 -2.39 -3.52 -2.53
N PHE A 80 -3.62 -3.47 -2.00
CA PHE A 80 -4.00 -2.45 -1.02
C PHE A 80 -3.25 -2.60 0.31
N LEU A 81 -3.06 -3.82 0.80
CA LEU A 81 -2.28 -4.06 2.03
C LEU A 81 -0.83 -3.62 1.88
N VAL A 82 -0.16 -4.02 0.79
CA VAL A 82 1.22 -3.61 0.50
C VAL A 82 1.32 -2.10 0.40
N GLY A 83 0.41 -1.46 -0.34
CA GLY A 83 0.37 0.00 -0.46
C GLY A 83 0.15 0.70 0.89
N PHE A 84 -0.78 0.19 1.71
CA PHE A 84 -1.07 0.73 3.04
C PHE A 84 0.13 0.59 3.98
N PHE A 85 0.71 -0.61 4.11
CA PHE A 85 1.84 -0.84 5.00
C PHE A 85 3.10 -0.11 4.54
N PHE A 86 3.31 0.03 3.23
CA PHE A 86 4.39 0.85 2.71
C PHE A 86 4.20 2.33 3.08
N TRP A 87 3.00 2.87 2.87
CA TRP A 87 2.68 4.23 3.30
C TRP A 87 2.83 4.41 4.81
N TRP A 88 2.37 3.44 5.61
CA TRP A 88 2.48 3.45 7.07
C TRP A 88 3.94 3.47 7.52
N ALA A 89 4.79 2.63 6.93
CA ALA A 89 6.22 2.62 7.21
C ALA A 89 6.87 3.99 6.92
N MET A 90 6.56 4.58 5.76
CA MET A 90 7.06 5.91 5.39
C MET A 90 6.52 7.01 6.32
N HIS A 91 5.25 6.94 6.73
CA HIS A 91 4.67 7.88 7.69
C HIS A 91 5.44 7.86 9.03
N ASN A 92 5.75 6.67 9.55
CA ASN A 92 6.52 6.51 10.78
C ASN A 92 7.97 6.96 10.61
N ALA A 93 8.61 6.71 9.47
CA ALA A 93 9.95 7.20 9.19
C ALA A 93 10.04 8.73 9.31
N TYR A 94 9.11 9.46 8.66
CA TYR A 94 9.05 10.92 8.75
C TYR A 94 8.72 11.44 10.17
N GLU A 95 7.91 10.70 10.92
CA GLU A 95 7.59 11.03 12.31
C GLU A 95 8.80 10.84 13.22
N ASN A 96 9.57 9.77 13.00
CA ASN A 96 10.81 9.50 13.70
C ASN A 96 11.88 10.56 13.39
N ASP A 97 12.03 10.97 12.12
CA ASP A 97 12.92 12.08 11.76
C ASP A 97 12.57 13.37 12.52
N ARG A 98 11.28 13.67 12.65
CA ARG A 98 10.81 14.82 13.46
C ARG A 98 11.18 14.66 14.93
N ARG A 99 10.91 13.50 15.53
CA ARG A 99 11.23 13.22 16.94
C ARG A 99 12.72 13.34 17.23
N ILE A 100 13.57 12.81 16.35
CA ILE A 100 15.02 12.91 16.48
C ILE A 100 15.47 14.38 16.44
N ALA A 101 14.90 15.18 15.53
CA ALA A 101 15.17 16.61 15.46
C ALA A 101 14.72 17.37 16.73
N GLU A 102 13.67 16.89 17.40
CA GLU A 102 13.18 17.39 18.71
C GLU A 102 13.99 16.84 19.91
N GLY A 103 15.00 15.99 19.69
CA GLY A 103 15.78 15.35 20.75
C GLY A 103 15.01 14.26 21.50
N ARG A 104 13.92 13.75 20.93
CA ARG A 104 13.08 12.69 21.48
C ARG A 104 13.46 11.32 20.92
N PRO A 105 13.24 10.23 21.67
CA PRO A 105 13.35 8.87 21.13
C PRO A 105 12.35 8.63 19.98
N THR A 106 12.72 7.71 19.07
CA THR A 106 11.80 7.21 18.04
C THR A 106 10.60 6.51 18.66
N ILE A 107 9.52 6.35 17.90
CA ILE A 107 8.30 5.66 18.36
C ILE A 107 8.66 4.27 18.91
N GLU A 108 9.42 3.51 18.14
CA GLU A 108 9.85 2.15 18.51
C GLU A 108 10.81 2.17 19.71
N GLY A 109 11.57 3.24 19.89
CA GLY A 109 12.45 3.43 21.04
C GLY A 109 11.67 3.67 22.33
N GLU A 110 10.57 4.42 22.27
CA GLU A 110 9.63 4.58 23.40
C GLU A 110 8.91 3.26 23.70
N ASP A 111 8.38 2.60 22.67
CA ASP A 111 7.60 1.37 22.83
C ASP A 111 8.44 0.20 23.35
N SER A 112 9.70 0.07 22.90
CA SER A 112 10.61 -0.99 23.35
C SER A 112 11.09 -0.82 24.80
N ALA A 113 10.91 0.36 25.41
CA ALA A 113 11.13 0.54 26.84
C ALA A 113 10.09 -0.23 27.67
N GLN A 114 8.90 -0.47 27.12
CA GLN A 114 7.90 -1.31 27.73
C GLN A 114 8.18 -2.78 27.40
N LYS A 115 8.75 -3.50 28.37
CA LYS A 115 8.89 -4.95 28.25
C LYS A 115 7.51 -5.60 28.33
N VAL A 116 7.07 -6.17 27.23
CA VAL A 116 5.89 -7.04 27.16
C VAL A 116 6.32 -8.50 27.15
N PHE A 117 5.48 -9.37 27.69
CA PHE A 117 5.78 -10.79 27.74
C PHE A 117 5.48 -11.42 26.38
N SER A 118 6.52 -11.72 25.60
CA SER A 118 6.37 -12.50 24.35
C SER A 118 5.66 -13.83 24.60
N TRP A 119 5.76 -14.38 25.82
CA TRP A 119 4.97 -15.51 26.27
C TRP A 119 4.42 -15.17 27.66
N PRO A 120 3.10 -15.17 27.89
CA PRO A 120 2.05 -15.88 27.13
C PRO A 120 1.32 -15.04 26.07
N ASP A 121 1.55 -13.73 26.00
CA ASP A 121 0.68 -12.80 25.25
C ASP A 121 0.67 -13.07 23.73
N LEU A 122 1.83 -13.42 23.14
CA LEU A 122 1.92 -13.73 21.72
C LEU A 122 1.14 -15.01 21.36
N VAL A 123 1.21 -16.03 22.21
CA VAL A 123 0.53 -17.32 21.97
C VAL A 123 -0.98 -17.15 21.94
N TYR A 124 -1.53 -16.27 22.79
CA TYR A 124 -2.96 -15.99 22.80
C TYR A 124 -3.43 -15.36 21.49
N VAL A 125 -2.72 -14.34 20.99
CA VAL A 125 -3.10 -13.70 19.72
C VAL A 125 -2.89 -14.63 18.53
N GLU A 126 -1.81 -15.43 18.52
CA GLU A 126 -1.57 -16.44 17.47
C GLU A 126 -2.70 -17.47 17.41
N LEU A 127 -3.12 -18.01 18.56
CA LEU A 127 -4.23 -18.96 18.62
C LEU A 127 -5.53 -18.33 18.09
N ILE A 128 -5.84 -17.09 18.49
CA ILE A 128 -7.03 -16.37 18.00
C ILE A 128 -6.95 -16.19 16.48
N CYS A 129 -5.81 -15.74 15.95
CA CYS A 129 -5.61 -15.59 14.51
C CYS A 129 -5.78 -16.92 13.76
N LEU A 130 -5.22 -18.02 14.27
CA LEU A 130 -5.37 -19.35 13.66
C LEU A 130 -6.84 -19.78 13.63
N VAL A 131 -7.59 -19.59 14.73
CA VAL A 131 -9.02 -19.91 14.79
C VAL A 131 -9.82 -19.07 13.78
N VAL A 132 -9.55 -17.77 13.68
CA VAL A 132 -10.21 -16.88 12.72
C VAL A 132 -9.91 -17.31 11.28
N VAL A 133 -8.65 -17.59 10.96
CA VAL A 133 -8.25 -18.04 9.62
C VAL A 133 -8.92 -19.37 9.27
N MET A 134 -8.91 -20.35 10.18
CA MET A 134 -9.62 -21.62 9.96
C MET A 134 -11.12 -21.41 9.72
N ALA A 135 -11.78 -20.54 10.50
CA ALA A 135 -13.20 -20.26 10.35
C ALA A 135 -13.56 -19.56 9.02
N VAL A 136 -12.66 -18.74 8.47
CA VAL A 136 -12.85 -18.04 7.20
C VAL A 136 -12.52 -18.92 5.98
N MET A 137 -11.60 -19.88 6.14
CA MET A 137 -11.11 -20.73 5.04
C MET A 137 -11.90 -22.04 4.84
N ILE A 138 -12.84 -22.37 5.73
CA ILE A 138 -13.78 -23.50 5.61
C ILE A 138 -15.06 -23.05 4.91
#